data_AF-A0A4U0VUJ2-F1
#
_entry.id   AF-A0A4U0VUJ2-F1
#
_cell.length_a   1.000
_cell.length_b   1.000
_cell.length_c   1.000
_cell.angle_alpha   90.00
_cell.angle_beta   90.00
_cell.angle_gamma   90.00
#
_symmetry.space_group_name_H-M   'P 1'
#
loop_
_entity.id
_entity.type
_entity.pdbx_description
1 polymer ?
#
loop_
_entity_poly.entity_id
_entity_poly.type
_entity_poly.pdbx_seq_one_letter_code
_entity_poly.pdbx_strand_id
1 'polypeptide(L)'
;MTTPRVGMHSLPTELKEQIVRCCAEQDALLASALAAVRRDKNAGTKTERTRLRTVRRAATEYRSLAALAAVSREWNELAAPALFQTLPLHKVGNELFLTRILPRRGHHFVRLTGTWHGSREDDEDYDDDDDRRFPDFDAISRNFIKALPLLINLTQLHTPDLVPLVRRDRRQEAAMRKKKGKLESQEAGKDGMLGLLQRAESIGHPNLKATDILGLFKHVNGASLRALEFTSRRGSAEQGHLASILEQFSGLETLKIHLKIYDCRGGINPVLRVNPAYTSWMPRPKLRKLALTGTYEHFQFPSNFFRSPYDLEFQPSFAPLLNYAQHFAETLDVLALEIRNADDEFDSDHDEDDEEWTGECNSRDYDPTEFGLNLTIPFAVLRRVALRATRDAIGARLYLIDTTKFPSLKSCLCDISPANFDGAIPDFDYARDRIPGLKVATTSGKVDSLTRRVTRWIRQRDAEQAPERDDYCDKPTWPQPLRHLPEKPDPVALSERLRHTVEHLNEWYRHASDAQDSDALVQIREALESVDIRKTVIEAWAGSPDSGDA
;
A
#
# COMPACT_ATOMS: atom_id res chain seq x y z
N MET A 1 24.67 -35.38 -34.92
CA MET A 1 23.97 -35.57 -33.63
C MET A 1 23.59 -34.20 -33.11
N THR A 2 22.31 -33.83 -33.16
CA THR A 2 21.81 -32.57 -32.60
C THR A 2 21.51 -32.79 -31.12
N THR A 3 22.21 -32.07 -30.24
CA THR A 3 21.89 -32.07 -28.81
C THR A 3 20.46 -31.57 -28.62
N PRO A 4 19.61 -32.29 -27.85
CA PRO A 4 18.24 -31.85 -27.60
C PRO A 4 18.26 -30.45 -27.00
N ARG A 5 17.49 -29.52 -27.58
CA ARG A 5 17.35 -28.16 -27.05
C ARG A 5 16.77 -28.26 -25.65
N VAL A 6 17.55 -27.83 -24.66
CA VAL A 6 17.12 -27.69 -23.26
C VAL A 6 16.00 -26.66 -23.23
N GLY A 7 14.77 -27.10 -23.02
CA GLY A 7 13.59 -26.22 -22.91
C GLY A 7 13.26 -25.91 -21.46
N MET A 8 12.44 -24.89 -21.19
CA MET A 8 12.02 -24.52 -19.82
C MET A 8 11.41 -25.68 -19.01
N HIS A 9 10.84 -26.69 -19.68
CA HIS A 9 10.29 -27.90 -19.05
C HIS A 9 11.38 -28.82 -18.47
N SER A 10 12.61 -28.75 -18.95
CA SER A 10 13.74 -29.59 -18.50
C SER A 10 14.49 -29.03 -17.27
N LEU A 11 14.10 -27.86 -16.77
CA LEU A 11 14.68 -27.30 -15.54
C LEU A 11 14.29 -28.15 -14.32
N PRO A 12 15.20 -28.34 -13.34
CA PRO A 12 14.85 -28.87 -12.02
C PRO A 12 13.75 -28.05 -11.33
N THR A 13 12.90 -28.72 -10.56
CA THR A 13 11.76 -28.09 -9.86
C THR A 13 12.20 -26.92 -8.99
N GLU A 14 13.33 -27.03 -8.30
CA GLU A 14 13.86 -26.00 -7.41
C GLU A 14 14.20 -24.71 -8.18
N LEU A 15 14.76 -24.83 -9.39
CA LEU A 15 15.01 -23.68 -10.25
C LEU A 15 13.72 -23.08 -10.80
N LYS A 16 12.73 -23.91 -11.15
CA LYS A 16 11.41 -23.43 -11.56
C LYS A 16 10.73 -22.64 -10.44
N GLU A 17 10.75 -23.14 -9.21
CA GLU A 17 10.23 -22.45 -8.03
C GLU A 17 10.96 -21.12 -7.76
N GLN A 18 12.28 -21.07 -7.96
CA GLN A 18 13.04 -19.83 -7.84
C GLN A 18 12.64 -18.82 -8.92
N ILE A 19 12.44 -19.26 -10.17
CA ILE A 19 11.93 -18.40 -11.26
C ILE A 19 10.54 -17.85 -10.90
N VAL A 20 9.63 -18.71 -10.44
CA VAL A 20 8.29 -18.30 -9.97
C VAL A 20 8.41 -17.22 -8.90
N ARG A 21 9.31 -17.39 -7.93
CA ARG A 21 9.54 -16.41 -6.86
C ARG A 21 10.03 -15.07 -7.41
N CYS A 22 11.00 -15.07 -8.31
CA CYS A 22 11.51 -13.86 -8.94
C CYS A 22 10.41 -13.11 -9.72
N CYS A 23 9.59 -13.82 -10.50
CA CYS A 23 8.45 -13.23 -11.20
C CYS A 23 7.44 -12.61 -10.22
N ALA A 24 7.12 -13.31 -9.12
CA ALA A 24 6.22 -12.80 -8.09
C ALA A 24 6.77 -11.53 -7.41
N GLU A 25 8.07 -11.49 -7.12
CA GLU A 25 8.75 -10.31 -6.54
C GLU A 25 8.73 -9.12 -7.51
N GLN A 26 9.01 -9.35 -8.79
CA GLN A 26 8.93 -8.33 -9.84
C GLN A 26 7.51 -7.76 -9.97
N ASP A 27 6.49 -8.62 -10.06
CA ASP A 27 5.09 -8.20 -10.15
C ASP A 27 4.65 -7.39 -8.90
N ALA A 28 5.13 -7.78 -7.72
CA ALA A 28 4.86 -7.06 -6.47
C ALA A 28 5.54 -5.68 -6.42
N LEU A 29 6.80 -5.57 -6.87
CA LEU A 29 7.52 -4.31 -6.97
C LEU A 29 6.83 -3.35 -7.95
N LEU A 30 6.42 -3.86 -9.12
CA LEU A 30 5.67 -3.09 -10.10
C LEU A 30 4.34 -2.59 -9.53
N ALA A 31 3.58 -3.46 -8.85
CA ALA A 31 2.34 -3.08 -8.20
C ALA A 31 2.54 -2.00 -7.12
N SER A 32 3.60 -2.12 -6.32
CA SER A 32 3.97 -1.12 -5.30
C SER A 32 4.35 0.23 -5.93
N ALA A 33 5.14 0.22 -7.00
CA ALA A 33 5.51 1.42 -7.73
C ALA A 33 4.27 2.12 -8.29
N LEU A 34 3.35 1.39 -8.92
CA LEU A 34 2.10 1.95 -9.44
C LEU A 34 1.19 2.50 -8.34
N ALA A 35 1.15 1.85 -7.18
CA ALA A 35 0.42 2.35 -6.02
C ALA A 35 1.02 3.65 -5.47
N ALA A 36 2.34 3.78 -5.46
CA ALA A 36 3.02 5.03 -5.08
C ALA A 36 2.68 6.16 -6.06
N VAL A 37 2.80 5.90 -7.36
CA VAL A 37 2.41 6.88 -8.41
C VAL A 37 0.95 7.31 -8.29
N ARG A 38 0.05 6.44 -7.81
CA ARG A 38 -1.35 6.82 -7.57
C ARG A 38 -1.50 7.81 -6.41
N ARG A 39 -0.78 7.60 -5.31
CA ARG A 39 -0.89 8.46 -4.13
C ARG A 39 -0.40 9.88 -4.39
N ASP A 40 0.65 10.01 -5.20
CA ASP A 40 1.20 11.33 -5.57
C ASP A 40 0.27 12.14 -6.50
N LYS A 41 -0.80 11.53 -7.04
CA LYS A 41 -1.53 12.07 -8.21
C LYS A 41 -3.00 12.38 -7.98
N ASN A 42 -3.45 12.45 -6.74
CA ASN A 42 -4.75 13.05 -6.46
C ASN A 42 -4.83 14.52 -6.94
N ALA A 43 -3.69 15.17 -7.26
CA ALA A 43 -3.56 16.50 -7.88
C ALA A 43 -3.37 16.51 -9.43
N GLY A 44 -3.46 15.37 -10.14
CA GLY A 44 -3.12 15.30 -11.57
C GLY A 44 -4.24 15.67 -12.56
N THR A 45 -3.91 16.38 -13.65
CA THR A 45 -4.84 16.72 -14.75
C THR A 45 -5.50 15.48 -15.39
N LYS A 46 -6.68 15.64 -16.02
CA LYS A 46 -7.45 14.57 -16.71
C LYS A 46 -6.59 13.75 -17.70
N THR A 47 -5.64 14.40 -18.37
CA THR A 47 -4.70 13.76 -19.30
C THR A 47 -3.76 12.80 -18.58
N GLU A 48 -3.26 13.17 -17.39
CA GLU A 48 -2.43 12.29 -16.58
C GLU A 48 -3.21 11.08 -16.04
N ARG A 49 -4.45 11.29 -15.60
CA ARG A 49 -5.33 10.19 -15.16
C ARG A 49 -5.52 9.16 -16.26
N THR A 50 -5.72 9.60 -17.50
CA THR A 50 -5.89 8.72 -18.67
C THR A 50 -4.61 7.91 -18.95
N ARG A 51 -3.44 8.54 -18.88
CA ARG A 51 -2.15 7.87 -19.10
C ARG A 51 -1.86 6.83 -18.03
N LEU A 52 -2.16 7.11 -16.77
CA LEU A 52 -2.04 6.14 -15.68
C LEU A 52 -2.95 4.94 -15.88
N ARG A 53 -4.18 5.15 -16.37
CA ARG A 53 -5.07 4.04 -16.72
C ARG A 53 -4.43 3.14 -17.80
N THR A 54 -3.77 3.72 -18.80
CA THR A 54 -3.04 2.95 -19.82
C THR A 54 -1.84 2.19 -19.24
N VAL A 55 -0.99 2.84 -18.44
CA VAL A 55 0.17 2.19 -17.79
C VAL A 55 -0.30 1.07 -16.85
N ARG A 56 -1.38 1.31 -16.09
CA ARG A 56 -1.97 0.31 -15.20
C ARG A 56 -2.49 -0.88 -15.99
N ARG A 57 -3.20 -0.63 -17.10
CA ARG A 57 -3.70 -1.69 -17.97
C ARG A 57 -2.55 -2.54 -18.51
N ALA A 58 -1.50 -1.89 -19.03
CA ALA A 58 -0.29 -2.57 -19.47
C ALA A 58 0.35 -3.39 -18.33
N ALA A 59 0.53 -2.81 -17.15
CA ALA A 59 1.10 -3.52 -16.01
C ALA A 59 0.24 -4.69 -15.50
N THR A 60 -1.08 -4.65 -15.68
CA THR A 60 -1.95 -5.79 -15.39
C THR A 60 -1.91 -6.86 -16.48
N GLU A 61 -1.73 -6.46 -17.75
CA GLU A 61 -1.65 -7.36 -18.90
C GLU A 61 -0.29 -8.06 -18.98
N TYR A 62 0.80 -7.38 -18.59
CA TYR A 62 2.18 -7.89 -18.65
C TYR A 62 2.71 -8.38 -17.30
N ARG A 63 1.88 -9.07 -16.51
CA ARG A 63 2.34 -9.72 -15.29
C ARG A 63 3.20 -10.93 -15.63
N SER A 64 4.45 -10.88 -15.23
CA SER A 64 5.45 -11.91 -15.52
C SER A 64 4.98 -13.29 -15.04
N LEU A 65 4.35 -13.33 -13.86
CA LEU A 65 3.87 -14.56 -13.25
C LEU A 65 2.67 -15.15 -14.00
N ALA A 66 1.79 -14.30 -14.54
CA ALA A 66 0.64 -14.75 -15.32
C ALA A 66 1.07 -15.30 -16.69
N ALA A 67 2.05 -14.66 -17.33
CA ALA A 67 2.66 -15.15 -18.56
C ALA A 67 3.34 -16.51 -18.32
N LEU A 68 4.10 -16.65 -17.23
CA LEU A 68 4.77 -17.91 -16.86
C LEU A 68 3.76 -19.05 -16.65
N ALA A 69 2.66 -18.79 -15.93
CA ALA A 69 1.62 -19.77 -15.68
C ALA A 69 0.84 -20.20 -16.93
N ALA A 70 0.94 -19.46 -18.04
CA ALA A 70 0.34 -19.81 -19.32
C ALA A 70 1.25 -20.72 -20.18
N VAL A 71 2.54 -20.85 -19.84
CA VAL A 71 3.52 -21.64 -20.62
C VAL A 71 3.19 -23.13 -20.62
N SER A 72 2.84 -23.69 -19.46
CA SER A 72 2.46 -25.10 -19.34
C SER A 72 1.62 -25.36 -18.09
N ARG A 73 1.01 -26.55 -18.00
CA ARG A 73 0.30 -26.97 -16.78
C ARG A 73 1.22 -27.04 -15.56
N GLU A 74 2.45 -27.50 -15.74
CA GLU A 74 3.43 -27.56 -14.66
C GLU A 74 3.76 -26.16 -14.12
N TRP A 75 4.05 -25.20 -15.00
CA TRP A 75 4.28 -23.81 -14.59
C TRP A 75 3.04 -23.19 -13.95
N ASN A 76 1.83 -23.56 -14.41
CA ASN A 76 0.58 -23.13 -13.78
C ASN A 76 0.48 -23.62 -12.33
N GLU A 77 0.79 -24.88 -12.06
CA GLU A 77 0.77 -25.45 -10.70
C GLU A 77 1.83 -24.80 -9.80
N LEU A 78 3.05 -24.60 -10.32
CA LEU A 78 4.13 -23.95 -9.56
C LEU A 78 3.84 -22.47 -9.27
N ALA A 79 3.24 -21.76 -10.22
CA ALA A 79 2.90 -20.35 -10.06
C ALA A 79 1.61 -20.12 -9.24
N ALA A 80 0.74 -21.13 -9.13
CA ALA A 80 -0.56 -21.00 -8.47
C ALA A 80 -0.50 -20.45 -7.03
N PRO A 81 0.41 -20.91 -6.14
CA PRO A 81 0.51 -20.37 -4.79
C PRO A 81 0.77 -18.85 -4.75
N ALA A 82 1.56 -18.33 -5.69
CA ALA A 82 1.86 -16.91 -5.77
C ALA A 82 0.74 -16.13 -6.48
N LEU A 83 0.18 -16.65 -7.58
CA LEU A 83 -0.92 -16.02 -8.31
C LEU A 83 -2.20 -15.90 -7.49
N PHE A 84 -2.51 -16.93 -6.73
CA PHE A 84 -3.71 -17.03 -5.91
C PHE A 84 -3.44 -16.75 -4.43
N GLN A 85 -2.33 -16.09 -4.09
CA GLN A 85 -2.05 -15.72 -2.70
C GLN A 85 -3.08 -14.73 -2.15
N THR A 86 -3.52 -13.79 -3.00
CA THR A 86 -4.43 -12.70 -2.64
C THR A 86 -5.76 -12.84 -3.37
N LEU A 87 -6.86 -12.86 -2.62
CA LEU A 87 -8.24 -12.84 -3.10
C LEU A 87 -8.79 -11.40 -3.06
N PRO A 88 -9.01 -10.75 -4.20
CA PRO A 88 -9.77 -9.51 -4.24
C PRO A 88 -11.25 -9.82 -3.97
N LEU A 89 -11.85 -9.13 -3.00
CA LEU A 89 -13.20 -9.39 -2.55
C LEU A 89 -14.24 -9.29 -3.67
N HIS A 90 -14.09 -8.34 -4.60
CA HIS A 90 -14.99 -8.20 -5.75
C HIS A 90 -15.01 -9.44 -6.67
N LYS A 91 -13.97 -10.30 -6.64
CA LYS A 91 -13.95 -11.55 -7.42
C LYS A 91 -14.84 -12.63 -6.81
N VAL A 92 -15.15 -12.54 -5.52
CA VAL A 92 -16.04 -13.49 -4.83
C VAL A 92 -17.47 -13.42 -5.39
N GLY A 93 -17.88 -12.26 -5.89
CA GLY A 93 -19.15 -12.10 -6.59
C GLY A 93 -19.20 -12.76 -7.97
N ASN A 94 -18.06 -13.16 -8.54
CA ASN A 94 -17.98 -13.68 -9.90
C ASN A 94 -18.30 -15.19 -9.96
N GLU A 95 -19.26 -15.57 -10.78
CA GLU A 95 -19.69 -16.97 -10.92
C GLU A 95 -18.59 -17.90 -11.46
N LEU A 96 -17.76 -17.43 -12.41
CA LEU A 96 -16.63 -18.21 -12.93
C LEU A 96 -15.58 -18.44 -11.85
N PHE A 97 -15.38 -17.47 -10.95
CA PHE A 97 -14.50 -17.65 -9.81
C PHE A 97 -15.02 -18.76 -8.90
N LEU A 98 -16.29 -18.69 -8.48
CA LEU A 98 -16.89 -19.67 -7.56
C LEU A 98 -16.95 -21.08 -8.15
N THR A 99 -17.22 -21.21 -9.45
CA THR A 99 -17.43 -22.51 -10.09
C THR A 99 -16.15 -23.16 -10.61
N ARG A 100 -15.16 -22.38 -11.08
CA ARG A 100 -13.95 -22.93 -11.74
C ARG A 100 -12.67 -22.72 -10.94
N ILE A 101 -12.48 -21.54 -10.37
CA ILE A 101 -11.21 -21.17 -9.73
C ILE A 101 -11.20 -21.65 -8.28
N LEU A 102 -12.22 -21.29 -7.51
CA LEU A 102 -12.29 -21.53 -6.08
C LEU A 102 -12.17 -23.03 -5.70
N PRO A 103 -12.84 -24.00 -6.36
CA PRO A 103 -12.69 -25.41 -6.00
C PRO A 103 -11.28 -25.95 -6.24
N ARG A 104 -10.54 -25.39 -7.21
CA ARG A 104 -9.20 -25.86 -7.61
C ARG A 104 -8.08 -25.14 -6.86
N ARG A 105 -8.26 -23.86 -6.59
CA ARG A 105 -7.21 -22.94 -6.10
C ARG A 105 -7.55 -22.27 -4.78
N GLY A 106 -8.71 -22.58 -4.19
CA GLY A 106 -9.19 -21.97 -2.94
C GLY A 106 -8.20 -22.01 -1.79
N HIS A 107 -7.50 -23.15 -1.66
CA HIS A 107 -6.49 -23.38 -0.63
C HIS A 107 -5.21 -22.54 -0.81
N HIS A 108 -4.98 -21.90 -1.94
CA HIS A 108 -3.83 -21.00 -2.10
C HIS A 108 -4.10 -19.58 -1.58
N PHE A 109 -5.36 -19.19 -1.38
CA PHE A 109 -5.70 -17.86 -0.88
C PHE A 109 -5.36 -17.75 0.60
N VAL A 110 -4.38 -16.89 0.89
CA VAL A 110 -3.95 -16.57 2.25
C VAL A 110 -4.47 -15.19 2.67
N ARG A 111 -4.64 -14.29 1.71
CA ARG A 111 -4.97 -12.88 1.95
C ARG A 111 -6.27 -12.47 1.27
N LEU A 112 -7.16 -11.79 1.98
CA LEU A 112 -8.34 -11.13 1.44
C LEU A 112 -8.10 -9.62 1.35
N THR A 113 -8.41 -9.00 0.21
CA THR A 113 -8.21 -7.55 -0.02
C THR A 113 -9.42 -6.90 -0.69
N GLY A 114 -9.58 -5.59 -0.50
CA GLY A 114 -10.62 -4.78 -1.13
C GLY A 114 -11.71 -4.31 -0.17
N THR A 115 -12.59 -3.47 -0.67
CA THR A 115 -13.76 -2.94 0.05
C THR A 115 -15.01 -3.72 -0.35
N TRP A 116 -15.94 -3.92 0.59
CA TRP A 116 -17.24 -4.53 0.32
C TRP A 116 -18.22 -3.52 -0.28
N HIS A 117 -18.05 -2.26 0.11
CA HIS A 117 -18.69 -1.15 -0.57
C HIS A 117 -17.82 -0.85 -1.79
N GLY A 118 -18.37 -0.93 -3.00
CA GLY A 118 -17.79 -0.20 -4.12
C GLY A 118 -17.85 1.26 -3.69
N SER A 119 -16.77 1.77 -3.11
CA SER A 119 -16.75 3.15 -2.64
C SER A 119 -16.99 4.01 -3.86
N ARG A 120 -18.15 4.65 -3.90
CA ARG A 120 -18.52 5.65 -4.90
C ARG A 120 -17.57 6.86 -4.83
N GLU A 121 -16.77 6.97 -3.76
CA GLU A 121 -15.88 8.10 -3.47
C GLU A 121 -14.67 8.22 -4.43
N ASP A 122 -14.33 7.18 -5.19
CA ASP A 122 -13.20 7.23 -6.16
C ASP A 122 -13.65 7.53 -7.61
N ASP A 123 -14.96 7.59 -7.87
CA ASP A 123 -15.56 7.69 -9.21
C ASP A 123 -16.51 8.90 -9.30
N GLU A 124 -16.11 10.05 -8.77
CA GLU A 124 -16.84 11.33 -8.89
C GLU A 124 -16.92 11.85 -10.34
N ASP A 125 -16.16 11.27 -11.27
CA ASP A 125 -16.15 11.63 -12.70
C ASP A 125 -17.06 10.74 -13.58
N TYR A 126 -17.85 9.82 -13.02
CA TYR A 126 -18.85 9.10 -13.81
C TYR A 126 -20.14 9.90 -13.86
N ASP A 127 -20.38 10.53 -15.02
CA ASP A 127 -21.66 11.14 -15.40
C ASP A 127 -22.81 10.20 -14.97
N ASP A 128 -23.77 10.76 -14.22
CA ASP A 128 -24.84 10.13 -13.42
C ASP A 128 -25.78 9.15 -14.17
N ASP A 129 -25.50 8.79 -15.43
CA ASP A 129 -26.40 8.06 -16.32
C ASP A 129 -26.10 6.55 -16.44
N ASP A 130 -24.96 6.05 -15.98
CA ASP A 130 -24.67 4.61 -16.03
C ASP A 130 -25.10 3.96 -14.70
N ASP A 131 -26.38 3.58 -14.65
CA ASP A 131 -27.12 2.87 -13.59
C ASP A 131 -26.56 1.44 -13.35
N ARG A 132 -25.23 1.27 -13.44
CA ARG A 132 -24.49 0.06 -13.11
C ARG A 132 -24.60 -0.15 -11.62
N ARG A 133 -25.72 -0.78 -11.22
CA ARG A 133 -25.95 -1.32 -9.90
C ARG A 133 -24.71 -2.05 -9.45
N PHE A 134 -23.98 -1.42 -8.53
CA PHE A 134 -22.93 -2.10 -7.79
C PHE A 134 -23.52 -3.43 -7.28
N PRO A 135 -22.79 -4.55 -7.44
CA PRO A 135 -23.27 -5.83 -6.98
C PRO A 135 -23.75 -5.71 -5.54
N ASP A 136 -25.00 -6.11 -5.33
CA ASP A 136 -25.66 -6.04 -4.04
C ASP A 136 -24.72 -6.61 -2.97
N PHE A 137 -24.44 -5.82 -1.93
CA PHE A 137 -23.61 -6.23 -0.80
C PHE A 137 -24.09 -7.58 -0.23
N ASP A 138 -25.41 -7.82 -0.25
CA ASP A 138 -26.01 -9.07 0.20
C ASP A 138 -25.67 -10.24 -0.74
N ALA A 139 -25.35 -10.00 -2.01
CA ALA A 139 -24.86 -11.03 -2.93
C ALA A 139 -23.38 -11.37 -2.68
N ILE A 140 -22.52 -10.36 -2.51
CA ILE A 140 -21.08 -10.58 -2.25
C ILE A 140 -20.89 -11.33 -0.92
N SER A 141 -21.61 -10.92 0.14
CA SER A 141 -21.56 -11.56 1.46
C SER A 141 -22.00 -13.02 1.42
N ARG A 142 -23.13 -13.32 0.77
CA ARG A 142 -23.59 -14.71 0.57
C ARG A 142 -22.59 -15.54 -0.20
N ASN A 143 -22.01 -15.01 -1.27
CA ASN A 143 -21.01 -15.72 -2.05
C ASN A 143 -19.71 -15.94 -1.28
N PHE A 144 -19.31 -14.97 -0.46
CA PHE A 144 -18.15 -15.10 0.41
C PHE A 144 -18.36 -16.20 1.46
N ILE A 145 -19.49 -16.19 2.14
CA ILE A 145 -19.88 -17.23 3.10
C ILE A 145 -19.82 -18.62 2.45
N LYS A 146 -20.37 -18.78 1.24
CA LYS A 146 -20.30 -20.02 0.48
C LYS A 146 -18.88 -20.43 0.11
N ALA A 147 -17.99 -19.46 -0.08
CA ALA A 147 -16.59 -19.70 -0.42
C ALA A 147 -15.72 -20.11 0.77
N LEU A 148 -16.09 -19.70 2.00
CA LEU A 148 -15.28 -19.91 3.20
C LEU A 148 -14.78 -21.35 3.43
N PRO A 149 -15.57 -22.42 3.19
CA PRO A 149 -15.09 -23.79 3.37
C PRO A 149 -13.90 -24.15 2.47
N LEU A 150 -13.76 -23.48 1.32
CA LEU A 150 -12.66 -23.69 0.37
C LEU A 150 -11.49 -22.72 0.59
N LEU A 151 -11.67 -21.71 1.45
CA LEU A 151 -10.67 -20.70 1.83
C LEU A 151 -10.03 -21.06 3.18
N ILE A 152 -9.54 -22.30 3.28
CA ILE A 152 -9.01 -22.87 4.54
C ILE A 152 -7.75 -22.16 5.03
N ASN A 153 -6.92 -21.66 4.11
CA ASN A 153 -5.66 -20.98 4.41
C ASN A 153 -5.80 -19.46 4.50
N LEU A 154 -7.02 -18.93 4.42
CA LEU A 154 -7.28 -17.51 4.53
C LEU A 154 -7.08 -17.07 5.99
N THR A 155 -5.92 -16.48 6.29
CA THR A 155 -5.54 -15.99 7.63
C THR A 155 -5.30 -14.49 7.67
N GLN A 156 -5.12 -13.81 6.53
CA GLN A 156 -4.85 -12.37 6.44
C GLN A 156 -6.06 -11.61 5.89
N LEU A 157 -6.69 -10.77 6.72
CA LEU A 157 -7.91 -10.04 6.39
C LEU A 157 -7.62 -8.55 6.27
N HIS A 158 -7.45 -8.06 5.04
CA HIS A 158 -7.22 -6.65 4.72
C HIS A 158 -8.42 -6.03 4.03
N THR A 159 -9.59 -6.13 4.69
CA THR A 159 -10.84 -5.54 4.17
C THR A 159 -11.50 -4.71 5.28
N PRO A 160 -11.89 -3.45 5.01
CA PRO A 160 -12.50 -2.58 6.03
C PRO A 160 -13.86 -3.11 6.45
N ASP A 161 -14.61 -3.67 5.50
CA ASP A 161 -16.05 -3.79 5.68
C ASP A 161 -16.52 -5.18 6.17
N LEU A 162 -15.60 -6.01 6.69
CA LEU A 162 -15.98 -7.19 7.50
C LEU A 162 -16.85 -6.76 8.70
N VAL A 163 -16.67 -5.53 9.16
CA VAL A 163 -17.39 -4.93 10.28
C VAL A 163 -18.86 -4.64 9.96
N PRO A 164 -19.23 -3.88 8.91
CA PRO A 164 -20.58 -3.80 8.36
C PRO A 164 -21.27 -5.15 8.22
N LEU A 165 -20.56 -6.18 7.74
CA LEU A 165 -21.12 -7.53 7.59
C LEU A 165 -21.60 -8.09 8.94
N VAL A 166 -20.74 -8.04 9.97
CA VAL A 166 -21.11 -8.51 11.32
C VAL A 166 -22.12 -7.58 12.02
N ARG A 167 -22.05 -6.27 11.80
CA ARG A 167 -22.99 -5.30 12.38
C ARG A 167 -24.39 -5.40 11.79
N ARG A 168 -24.50 -5.56 10.46
CA ARG A 168 -25.78 -5.69 9.75
C ARG A 168 -26.48 -6.96 10.15
N ASP A 169 -25.74 -8.06 10.30
CA ASP A 169 -26.30 -9.33 10.77
C ASP A 169 -26.93 -9.18 12.17
N ARG A 170 -26.29 -8.47 13.10
CA ARG A 170 -26.88 -8.19 14.44
C ARG A 170 -28.16 -7.35 14.40
N ARG A 171 -28.21 -6.31 13.56
CA ARG A 171 -29.41 -5.48 13.41
C ARG A 171 -30.54 -6.25 12.72
N GLN A 172 -30.20 -7.07 11.73
CA GLN A 172 -31.15 -7.94 11.05
C GLN A 172 -31.64 -9.07 11.95
N GLU A 173 -30.79 -9.72 12.75
CA GLU A 173 -31.17 -10.72 13.78
C GLU A 173 -32.23 -10.15 14.74
N ALA A 174 -32.03 -8.92 15.23
CA ALA A 174 -32.98 -8.24 16.11
C ALA A 174 -34.34 -7.98 15.43
N ALA A 175 -34.34 -7.62 14.14
CA ALA A 175 -35.56 -7.41 13.36
C ALA A 175 -36.24 -8.71 12.93
N MET A 176 -35.46 -9.77 12.71
CA MET A 176 -35.88 -11.01 12.03
C MET A 176 -36.20 -12.17 12.99
N ARG A 177 -36.00 -12.02 14.30
CA ARG A 177 -36.61 -12.90 15.33
C ARG A 177 -38.12 -13.13 15.14
N LYS A 178 -38.78 -12.33 14.29
CA LYS A 178 -40.18 -12.48 13.88
C LYS A 178 -40.43 -13.40 12.66
N LYS A 179 -39.41 -13.91 11.94
CA LYS A 179 -39.57 -14.74 10.72
C LYS A 179 -38.73 -16.03 10.78
N LYS A 180 -39.38 -17.15 11.11
CA LYS A 180 -38.76 -18.44 11.48
C LYS A 180 -37.99 -19.17 10.36
N GLY A 181 -38.25 -18.88 9.08
CA GLY A 181 -37.71 -19.65 7.95
C GLY A 181 -36.37 -19.18 7.34
N LYS A 182 -35.83 -18.02 7.76
CA LYS A 182 -34.55 -17.49 7.23
C LYS A 182 -33.34 -17.77 8.16
N LEU A 183 -33.54 -18.54 9.23
CA LEU A 183 -32.56 -18.70 10.31
C LEU A 183 -31.37 -19.59 9.91
N GLU A 184 -31.61 -20.74 9.28
CA GLU A 184 -30.58 -21.76 9.03
C GLU A 184 -29.44 -21.27 8.11
N SER A 185 -29.77 -20.56 7.03
CA SER A 185 -28.75 -20.01 6.13
C SER A 185 -27.93 -18.88 6.76
N GLN A 186 -28.46 -18.19 7.77
CA GLN A 186 -27.72 -17.18 8.52
C GLN A 186 -26.80 -17.82 9.56
N GLU A 187 -27.26 -18.88 10.24
CA GLU A 187 -26.44 -19.62 11.21
C GLU A 187 -25.17 -20.19 10.55
N ALA A 188 -25.29 -20.87 9.41
CA ALA A 188 -24.13 -21.36 8.67
C ALA A 188 -23.16 -20.25 8.25
N GLY A 189 -23.69 -19.06 7.89
CA GLY A 189 -22.88 -17.91 7.55
C GLY A 189 -22.12 -17.32 8.73
N LYS A 190 -22.78 -17.25 9.88
CA LYS A 190 -22.22 -16.81 11.15
C LYS A 190 -21.11 -17.75 11.61
N ASP A 191 -21.34 -19.07 11.57
CA ASP A 191 -20.36 -20.06 11.95
C ASP A 191 -19.14 -20.04 11.04
N GLY A 192 -19.34 -19.91 9.73
CA GLY A 192 -18.25 -19.73 8.77
C GLY A 192 -17.41 -18.49 9.08
N MET A 193 -18.06 -17.36 9.39
CA MET A 193 -17.37 -16.11 9.73
C MET A 193 -16.66 -16.17 11.08
N LEU A 194 -17.26 -16.78 12.10
CA LEU A 194 -16.60 -17.01 13.39
C LEU A 194 -15.38 -17.90 13.22
N GLY A 195 -15.50 -18.98 12.43
CA GLY A 195 -14.38 -19.84 12.08
C GLY A 195 -13.28 -19.12 11.29
N LEU A 196 -13.62 -18.10 10.48
CA LEU A 196 -12.63 -17.25 9.81
C LEU A 196 -11.92 -16.33 10.82
N LEU A 197 -12.65 -15.70 11.73
CA LEU A 197 -12.08 -14.83 12.76
C LEU A 197 -11.19 -15.61 13.74
N GLN A 198 -11.54 -16.85 14.07
CA GLN A 198 -10.75 -17.72 14.95
C GLN A 198 -9.37 -18.07 14.37
N ARG A 199 -9.27 -18.20 13.04
CA ARG A 199 -8.02 -18.52 12.33
C ARG A 199 -7.29 -17.30 11.78
N ALA A 200 -7.88 -16.10 11.91
CA ALA A 200 -7.25 -14.88 11.41
C ALA A 200 -5.97 -14.60 12.19
N GLU A 201 -4.84 -14.58 11.48
CA GLU A 201 -3.53 -14.24 12.03
C GLU A 201 -3.24 -12.75 11.89
N SER A 202 -3.85 -12.10 10.89
CA SER A 202 -3.66 -10.68 10.61
C SER A 202 -4.98 -10.03 10.21
N ILE A 203 -5.32 -8.91 10.85
CA ILE A 203 -6.44 -8.06 10.45
C ILE A 203 -5.90 -6.65 10.28
N GLY A 204 -6.14 -6.02 9.13
CA GLY A 204 -5.64 -4.66 8.92
C GLY A 204 -6.42 -3.80 7.96
N HIS A 205 -6.92 -2.66 8.45
CA HIS A 205 -7.45 -1.60 7.58
C HIS A 205 -7.43 -0.21 8.23
N PRO A 206 -7.02 0.86 7.51
CA PRO A 206 -7.03 2.26 8.00
C PRO A 206 -8.42 2.87 8.23
N ASN A 207 -9.50 2.08 8.20
CA ASN A 207 -10.87 2.56 8.49
C ASN A 207 -11.54 1.75 9.62
N LEU A 208 -10.88 0.68 10.08
CA LEU A 208 -11.38 -0.20 11.11
C LEU A 208 -11.31 0.52 12.47
N LYS A 209 -12.38 0.60 13.26
CA LYS A 209 -12.34 1.24 14.59
C LYS A 209 -12.03 0.22 15.68
N ALA A 210 -11.48 0.67 16.82
CA ALA A 210 -11.25 -0.18 17.99
C ALA A 210 -12.54 -0.88 18.48
N THR A 211 -13.66 -0.14 18.52
CA THR A 211 -14.99 -0.68 18.87
C THR A 211 -15.45 -1.80 17.94
N ASP A 212 -15.05 -1.72 16.67
CA ASP A 212 -15.42 -2.70 15.66
C ASP A 212 -14.70 -4.01 15.90
N ILE A 213 -13.39 -3.93 16.19
CA ILE A 213 -12.56 -5.09 16.52
C ILE A 213 -13.11 -5.83 17.73
N LEU A 214 -13.34 -5.11 18.83
CA LEU A 214 -13.94 -5.71 20.04
C LEU A 214 -15.32 -6.30 19.74
N GLY A 215 -16.10 -5.63 18.89
CA GLY A 215 -17.39 -6.13 18.43
C GLY A 215 -17.29 -7.45 17.66
N LEU A 216 -16.30 -7.57 16.76
CA LEU A 216 -16.01 -8.77 15.96
C LEU A 216 -15.58 -9.95 16.85
N PHE A 217 -14.73 -9.69 17.84
CA PHE A 217 -14.15 -10.71 18.70
C PHE A 217 -14.92 -10.95 20.00
N LYS A 218 -16.08 -10.33 20.22
CA LYS A 218 -16.90 -10.54 21.43
C LYS A 218 -17.19 -12.02 21.74
N HIS A 219 -17.24 -12.86 20.71
CA HIS A 219 -17.56 -14.29 20.83
C HIS A 219 -16.43 -15.21 20.34
N VAL A 220 -15.25 -14.65 20.07
CA VAL A 220 -14.12 -15.38 19.49
C VAL A 220 -12.89 -15.15 20.33
N ASN A 221 -12.19 -16.23 20.67
CA ASN A 221 -10.87 -16.11 21.25
C ASN A 221 -9.91 -15.56 20.18
N GLY A 222 -9.34 -14.39 20.44
CA GLY A 222 -8.40 -13.71 19.55
C GLY A 222 -6.97 -14.27 19.59
N ALA A 223 -6.74 -15.43 20.22
CA ALA A 223 -5.40 -15.98 20.46
C ALA A 223 -4.54 -16.17 19.20
N SER A 224 -5.16 -16.44 18.04
CA SER A 224 -4.44 -16.61 16.77
C SER A 224 -3.96 -15.29 16.16
N LEU A 225 -4.53 -14.16 16.59
CA LEU A 225 -4.27 -12.85 16.00
C LEU A 225 -2.87 -12.36 16.40
N ARG A 226 -1.95 -12.31 15.43
CA ARG A 226 -0.57 -11.85 15.61
C ARG A 226 -0.36 -10.45 15.10
N ALA A 227 -1.15 -9.98 14.14
CA ALA A 227 -1.05 -8.66 13.56
C ALA A 227 -2.40 -7.93 13.52
N LEU A 228 -2.42 -6.68 13.96
CA LEU A 228 -3.61 -5.85 13.99
C LEU A 228 -3.29 -4.44 13.49
N GLU A 229 -4.06 -3.96 12.51
CA GLU A 229 -4.02 -2.59 12.01
C GLU A 229 -5.40 -1.95 12.02
N PHE A 230 -5.53 -0.80 12.68
CA PHE A 230 -6.81 -0.09 12.80
C PHE A 230 -6.63 1.41 13.01
N THR A 231 -7.74 2.12 12.94
CA THR A 231 -7.81 3.57 13.10
C THR A 231 -8.55 3.96 14.36
N SER A 232 -7.88 4.74 15.19
CA SER A 232 -8.43 5.36 16.39
C SER A 232 -8.94 6.77 16.03
N ARG A 233 -10.19 7.06 16.40
CA ARG A 233 -10.81 8.38 16.21
C ARG A 233 -10.83 9.14 17.53
N ARG A 234 -11.11 10.44 17.44
CA ARG A 234 -11.20 11.34 18.60
C ARG A 234 -12.30 10.86 19.58
N GLY A 235 -11.91 10.52 20.82
CA GLY A 235 -12.86 10.26 21.91
C GLY A 235 -12.26 9.54 23.13
N SER A 236 -12.66 9.94 24.33
CA SER A 236 -12.25 9.31 25.61
C SER A 236 -12.71 7.85 25.77
N ALA A 237 -13.74 7.42 25.02
CA ALA A 237 -14.19 6.04 25.03
C ALA A 237 -13.17 5.06 24.42
N GLU A 238 -12.21 5.55 23.60
CA GLU A 238 -11.28 4.67 22.88
C GLU A 238 -10.18 4.08 23.76
N GLN A 239 -9.97 4.63 24.96
CA GLN A 239 -8.95 4.15 25.91
C GLN A 239 -9.27 2.78 26.46
N GLY A 240 -10.51 2.64 26.95
CA GLY A 240 -11.03 1.36 27.39
C GLY A 240 -10.98 0.34 26.27
N HIS A 241 -11.25 0.76 25.03
CA HIS A 241 -11.19 -0.16 23.89
C HIS A 241 -9.78 -0.63 23.57
N LEU A 242 -8.78 0.26 23.56
CA LEU A 242 -7.40 -0.15 23.29
C LEU A 242 -6.87 -1.07 24.40
N ALA A 243 -7.14 -0.75 25.65
CA ALA A 243 -6.84 -1.63 26.78
C ALA A 243 -7.48 -3.01 26.62
N SER A 244 -8.78 -3.06 26.31
CA SER A 244 -9.49 -4.31 26.05
C SER A 244 -8.93 -5.07 24.84
N ILE A 245 -8.47 -4.39 23.78
CA ILE A 245 -7.80 -5.02 22.64
C ILE A 245 -6.52 -5.71 23.12
N LEU A 246 -5.65 -5.00 23.84
CA LEU A 246 -4.38 -5.58 24.32
C LEU A 246 -4.60 -6.74 25.29
N GLU A 247 -5.62 -6.65 26.14
CA GLU A 247 -6.03 -7.72 27.06
C GLU A 247 -6.57 -8.94 26.31
N GLN A 248 -7.44 -8.71 25.32
CA GLN A 248 -8.08 -9.76 24.54
C GLN A 248 -7.12 -10.47 23.58
N PHE A 249 -6.12 -9.76 23.06
CA PHE A 249 -5.16 -10.26 22.06
C PHE A 249 -3.75 -10.37 22.65
N SER A 250 -3.59 -11.22 23.67
CA SER A 250 -2.29 -11.44 24.34
C SER A 250 -1.19 -11.99 23.42
N GLY A 251 -1.56 -12.66 22.32
CA GLY A 251 -0.66 -13.17 21.28
C GLY A 251 -0.22 -12.15 20.24
N LEU A 252 -0.62 -10.88 20.37
CA LEU A 252 -0.34 -9.85 19.37
C LEU A 252 1.17 -9.52 19.30
N GLU A 253 1.76 -9.71 18.12
CA GLU A 253 3.17 -9.42 17.84
C GLU A 253 3.35 -8.09 17.10
N THR A 254 2.36 -7.70 16.28
CA THR A 254 2.40 -6.48 15.46
C THR A 254 1.13 -5.67 15.66
N LEU A 255 1.29 -4.39 16.00
CA LEU A 255 0.18 -3.45 16.18
C LEU A 255 0.46 -2.19 15.38
N LYS A 256 -0.50 -1.79 14.53
CA LYS A 256 -0.48 -0.54 13.79
C LYS A 256 -1.72 0.27 14.08
N ILE A 257 -1.55 1.47 14.61
CA ILE A 257 -2.66 2.35 14.97
C ILE A 257 -2.54 3.65 14.18
N HIS A 258 -3.58 3.94 13.40
CA HIS A 258 -3.73 5.22 12.70
C HIS A 258 -4.57 6.17 13.55
N LEU A 259 -4.01 7.30 13.94
CA LEU A 259 -4.63 8.31 14.77
C LEU A 259 -5.13 9.41 13.83
N LYS A 260 -6.46 9.53 13.65
CA LYS A 260 -7.02 10.52 12.72
C LYS A 260 -6.74 11.97 13.11
N ILE A 261 -6.72 12.26 14.40
CA ILE A 261 -6.43 13.59 14.93
C ILE A 261 -5.49 13.42 16.10
N TYR A 262 -4.28 13.95 15.94
CA TYR A 262 -3.27 13.98 16.99
C TYR A 262 -3.29 15.34 17.71
N ASP A 263 -4.33 15.62 18.50
CA ASP A 263 -4.36 16.82 19.36
C ASP A 263 -3.84 16.52 20.78
N CYS A 264 -3.27 17.54 21.43
CA CYS A 264 -2.92 17.50 22.86
C CYS A 264 -4.14 17.28 23.77
N ARG A 265 -5.36 17.33 23.23
CA ARG A 265 -6.62 16.98 23.91
C ARG A 265 -7.23 15.67 23.40
N GLY A 266 -6.54 14.96 22.51
CA GLY A 266 -7.05 13.81 21.79
C GLY A 266 -7.32 12.61 22.67
N GLY A 267 -8.24 11.76 22.21
CA GLY A 267 -8.72 10.58 22.94
C GLY A 267 -7.62 9.61 23.38
N ILE A 268 -6.44 9.68 22.77
CA ILE A 268 -5.29 8.84 23.13
C ILE A 268 -4.41 9.54 24.18
N ASN A 269 -4.44 10.86 24.33
CA ASN A 269 -3.57 11.53 25.30
C ASN A 269 -3.75 11.03 26.74
N PRO A 270 -4.96 10.71 27.22
CA PRO A 270 -5.06 10.05 28.52
C PRO A 270 -4.63 8.58 28.55
N VAL A 271 -4.53 7.85 27.41
CA VAL A 271 -3.79 6.57 27.26
C VAL A 271 -2.29 6.80 27.37
N LEU A 272 -1.79 7.85 26.71
CA LEU A 272 -0.37 8.26 26.68
C LEU A 272 0.08 8.89 28.02
N ARG A 273 -0.88 9.30 28.86
CA ARG A 273 -0.71 9.85 30.21
C ARG A 273 -1.15 8.87 31.31
N VAL A 274 -1.59 7.65 30.98
CA VAL A 274 -1.97 6.69 32.04
C VAL A 274 -0.76 6.48 32.92
N ASN A 275 -0.91 6.83 34.19
CA ASN A 275 0.08 6.60 35.21
C ASN A 275 0.46 5.10 35.17
N PRO A 276 1.74 4.73 34.98
CA PRO A 276 2.19 3.35 34.82
C PRO A 276 1.70 2.41 35.93
N ALA A 277 1.33 2.95 37.10
CA ALA A 277 0.64 2.25 38.18
C ALA A 277 -0.66 1.53 37.75
N TYR A 278 -1.41 2.06 36.78
CA TYR A 278 -2.62 1.42 36.25
C TYR A 278 -2.35 0.37 35.17
N THR A 279 -1.11 0.17 34.74
CA THR A 279 -0.76 -0.81 33.70
C THR A 279 -0.08 -2.07 34.24
N SER A 280 0.23 -2.11 35.54
CA SER A 280 0.94 -3.22 36.18
C SER A 280 0.16 -4.54 36.22
N TRP A 281 -1.16 -4.50 36.09
CA TRP A 281 -2.04 -5.67 36.18
C TRP A 281 -2.43 -6.26 34.82
N MET A 282 -2.12 -5.59 33.72
CA MET A 282 -2.46 -6.10 32.39
C MET A 282 -1.41 -7.13 31.92
N PRO A 283 -1.83 -8.30 31.40
CA PRO A 283 -0.90 -9.21 30.75
C PRO A 283 -0.21 -8.46 29.62
N ARG A 284 1.13 -8.35 29.68
CA ARG A 284 1.91 -7.63 28.68
C ARG A 284 1.90 -8.45 27.39
N PRO A 285 1.21 -8.01 26.32
CA PRO A 285 1.29 -8.70 25.04
C PRO A 285 2.75 -8.68 24.58
N LYS A 286 3.19 -9.76 23.92
CA LYS A 286 4.56 -9.90 23.42
C LYS A 286 4.76 -9.09 22.13
N LEU A 287 4.43 -7.81 22.20
CA LEU A 287 4.44 -6.92 21.06
C LEU A 287 5.88 -6.70 20.61
N ARG A 288 6.18 -7.10 19.37
CA ARG A 288 7.50 -6.97 18.74
C ARG A 288 7.57 -5.78 17.82
N LYS A 289 6.44 -5.40 17.20
CA LYS A 289 6.36 -4.30 16.23
C LYS A 289 5.20 -3.38 16.59
N LEU A 290 5.51 -2.10 16.74
CA LEU A 290 4.52 -1.05 16.98
C LEU A 290 4.69 0.03 15.93
N ALA A 291 3.61 0.32 15.20
CA ALA A 291 3.54 1.43 14.26
C ALA A 291 2.41 2.38 14.69
N LEU A 292 2.77 3.63 14.98
CA LEU A 292 1.83 4.69 15.35
C LEU A 292 1.91 5.76 14.28
N THR A 293 0.83 5.91 13.52
CA THR A 293 0.72 6.91 12.45
C THR A 293 -0.33 7.92 12.86
N GLY A 294 0.01 9.19 12.97
CA GLY A 294 -0.91 10.27 13.32
C GLY A 294 -0.99 11.31 12.22
N THR A 295 -2.19 11.79 11.95
CA THR A 295 -2.40 13.03 11.18
C THR A 295 -2.71 14.16 12.14
N TYR A 296 -2.03 15.29 11.93
CA TYR A 296 -2.24 16.53 12.65
C TYR A 296 -3.04 17.45 11.74
N GLU A 297 -4.36 17.54 11.95
CA GLU A 297 -5.16 18.58 11.29
C GLU A 297 -4.81 19.94 11.88
N HIS A 298 -4.58 20.95 11.02
CA HIS A 298 -4.49 22.35 11.41
C HIS A 298 -5.36 22.61 12.65
N PHE A 299 -4.71 22.86 13.78
CA PHE A 299 -5.25 23.85 14.67
C PHE A 299 -5.28 25.13 13.84
N GLN A 300 -6.40 25.38 13.15
CA GLN A 300 -6.88 26.72 12.97
C GLN A 300 -7.02 27.26 14.40
N PHE A 301 -5.93 27.76 14.96
CA PHE A 301 -6.06 28.81 15.93
C PHE A 301 -6.94 29.83 15.24
N PRO A 302 -8.10 30.20 15.82
CA PRO A 302 -8.74 31.42 15.40
C PRO A 302 -7.61 32.45 15.39
N SER A 303 -7.32 33.06 14.25
CA SER A 303 -6.21 34.02 14.04
C SER A 303 -6.20 35.15 15.10
N ASN A 304 -7.29 35.27 15.86
CA ASN A 304 -7.49 36.15 17.00
C ASN A 304 -6.88 35.66 18.34
N PHE A 305 -6.38 34.43 18.45
CA PHE A 305 -5.73 33.91 19.68
C PHE A 305 -4.22 34.21 19.76
N PHE A 306 -3.58 34.60 18.67
CA PHE A 306 -2.14 34.96 18.64
C PHE A 306 -1.79 36.33 19.27
N ARG A 307 -2.68 36.91 20.09
CA ARG A 307 -2.32 38.12 20.87
C ARG A 307 -1.57 37.81 22.15
N SER A 308 -1.46 36.54 22.56
CA SER A 308 -0.65 36.15 23.70
C SER A 308 0.71 35.63 23.24
N PRO A 309 1.83 36.29 23.61
CA PRO A 309 3.18 35.74 23.40
C PRO A 309 3.44 34.42 24.16
N TYR A 310 2.46 33.92 24.93
CA TYR A 310 2.54 32.69 25.71
C TYR A 310 1.84 31.48 25.05
N ASP A 311 1.18 31.63 23.88
CA ASP A 311 0.45 30.52 23.22
C ASP A 311 1.26 29.80 22.10
N LEU A 312 2.58 29.99 22.06
CA LEU A 312 3.53 29.35 21.13
C LEU A 312 3.80 27.85 21.42
N GLU A 313 3.14 27.24 22.41
CA GLU A 313 3.58 25.99 23.03
C GLU A 313 3.21 24.69 22.29
N PHE A 314 2.42 24.72 21.22
CA PHE A 314 1.83 23.49 20.68
C PHE A 314 2.46 23.00 19.38
N GLN A 315 3.76 22.70 19.44
CA GLN A 315 4.43 21.96 18.37
C GLN A 315 4.04 20.46 18.39
N PRO A 316 3.86 19.82 17.21
CA PRO A 316 3.63 18.38 17.13
C PRO A 316 4.82 17.62 17.74
N SER A 317 4.55 16.72 18.69
CA SER A 317 5.58 16.00 19.45
C SER A 317 5.34 14.49 19.46
N PHE A 318 6.41 13.72 19.30
CA PHE A 318 6.39 12.26 19.47
C PHE A 318 6.32 11.79 20.92
N ALA A 319 6.46 12.69 21.91
CA ALA A 319 6.62 12.29 23.31
C ALA A 319 5.46 11.42 23.84
N PRO A 320 4.19 11.76 23.58
CA PRO A 320 3.08 10.89 23.95
C PRO A 320 3.18 9.49 23.31
N LEU A 321 3.47 9.38 22.02
CA LEU A 321 3.60 8.09 21.33
C LEU A 321 4.73 7.22 21.91
N LEU A 322 5.85 7.84 22.26
CA LEU A 322 6.99 7.17 22.90
C LEU A 322 6.65 6.68 24.31
N ASN A 323 5.94 7.47 25.11
CA ASN A 323 5.47 7.05 26.44
C ASN A 323 4.58 5.80 26.34
N TYR A 324 3.70 5.74 25.35
CA TYR A 324 2.90 4.52 25.13
C TYR A 324 3.73 3.33 24.65
N ALA A 325 4.70 3.55 23.74
CA ALA A 325 5.61 2.48 23.32
C ALA A 325 6.40 1.89 24.50
N GLN A 326 6.65 2.68 25.55
CA GLN A 326 7.39 2.26 26.74
C GLN A 326 6.71 1.11 27.49
N HIS A 327 5.38 0.93 27.37
CA HIS A 327 4.68 -0.25 27.91
C HIS A 327 5.19 -1.57 27.32
N PHE A 328 5.83 -1.52 26.15
CA PHE A 328 6.37 -2.67 25.44
C PHE A 328 7.91 -2.65 25.38
N ALA A 329 8.58 -1.81 26.17
CA ALA A 329 10.03 -1.59 26.09
C ALA A 329 10.88 -2.87 26.20
N GLU A 330 10.38 -3.88 26.92
CA GLU A 330 11.03 -5.18 27.11
C GLU A 330 10.90 -6.14 25.91
N THR A 331 9.90 -5.94 25.04
CA THR A 331 9.59 -6.87 23.94
C THR A 331 9.69 -6.25 22.55
N LEU A 332 9.66 -4.91 22.47
CA LEU A 332 9.55 -4.17 21.22
C LEU A 332 10.87 -4.15 20.46
N ASP A 333 10.90 -4.78 19.28
CA ASP A 333 12.06 -4.84 18.37
C ASP A 333 12.04 -3.71 17.33
N VAL A 334 10.84 -3.33 16.86
CA VAL A 334 10.63 -2.30 15.85
C VAL A 334 9.59 -1.29 16.30
N LEU A 335 9.96 -0.01 16.28
CA LEU A 335 9.09 1.13 16.53
C LEU A 335 9.05 2.03 15.31
N ALA A 336 7.87 2.26 14.74
CA ALA A 336 7.65 3.22 13.67
C ALA A 336 6.69 4.31 14.15
N LEU A 337 7.12 5.56 14.11
CA LEU A 337 6.33 6.73 14.47
C LEU A 337 6.23 7.65 13.27
N GLU A 338 5.02 7.99 12.87
CA GLU A 338 4.74 8.89 11.77
C GLU A 338 3.77 9.97 12.24
N ILE A 339 4.12 11.25 12.10
CA ILE A 339 3.23 12.39 12.31
C ILE A 339 3.19 13.17 11.00
N ARG A 340 2.03 13.20 10.35
CA ARG A 340 1.81 13.99 9.13
C ARG A 340 1.10 15.29 9.46
N ASN A 341 1.47 16.36 8.76
CA ASN A 341 0.66 17.56 8.68
C ASN A 341 -0.52 17.25 7.75
N ALA A 342 -1.77 17.44 8.16
CA ALA A 342 -2.93 17.17 7.30
C ALA A 342 -2.99 18.17 6.14
N ASP A 343 -2.35 19.32 6.31
CA ASP A 343 -2.46 20.44 5.39
C ASP A 343 -1.39 20.42 4.30
N ASP A 344 -0.37 19.58 4.46
CA ASP A 344 0.49 19.17 3.33
C ASP A 344 -0.33 18.37 2.27
N GLU A 345 -1.56 17.92 2.60
CA GLU A 345 -2.50 17.31 1.66
C GLU A 345 -3.56 18.30 1.13
N PHE A 346 -3.62 19.55 1.61
CA PHE A 346 -4.51 20.60 1.09
C PHE A 346 -3.72 21.54 0.19
N ASP A 347 -4.02 21.47 -1.11
CA ASP A 347 -3.31 22.15 -2.20
C ASP A 347 -3.02 23.63 -1.92
N SER A 348 -1.77 24.02 -2.23
CA SER A 348 -1.30 25.40 -2.35
C SER A 348 -1.85 26.12 -3.59
N ASP A 349 -3.04 25.75 -4.07
CA ASP A 349 -3.76 26.41 -5.16
C ASP A 349 -4.52 27.66 -4.64
N HIS A 350 -4.22 28.14 -3.44
CA HIS A 350 -4.63 29.47 -3.02
C HIS A 350 -3.83 30.49 -3.81
N ASP A 351 -4.53 31.13 -4.75
CA ASP A 351 -4.13 32.21 -5.62
C ASP A 351 -3.04 33.10 -4.97
N GLU A 352 -1.90 33.23 -5.65
CA GLU A 352 -0.69 33.98 -5.26
C GLU A 352 -0.90 35.51 -5.07
N ASP A 353 -2.14 35.97 -4.89
CA ASP A 353 -2.52 37.39 -4.89
C ASP A 353 -2.61 38.01 -3.48
N ASP A 354 -2.53 37.23 -2.40
CA ASP A 354 -2.65 37.75 -1.03
C ASP A 354 -1.28 37.96 -0.37
N GLU A 355 -0.87 39.24 -0.37
CA GLU A 355 0.02 39.94 0.56
C GLU A 355 1.22 39.18 1.15
N GLU A 356 2.42 39.59 0.71
CA GLU A 356 3.74 39.37 1.30
C GLU A 356 3.73 39.26 2.85
N TRP A 357 3.49 38.05 3.36
CA TRP A 357 3.52 37.75 4.80
C TRP A 357 4.98 37.59 5.24
N THR A 358 5.68 38.70 5.46
CA THR A 358 7.05 38.72 6.03
C THR A 358 7.06 38.57 7.55
N GLY A 359 6.12 37.79 8.10
CA GLY A 359 6.08 37.48 9.51
C GLY A 359 7.25 36.57 9.88
N GLU A 360 8.42 37.15 10.19
CA GLU A 360 9.50 36.44 10.87
C GLU A 360 8.93 35.82 12.16
N CYS A 361 8.57 34.54 12.10
CA CYS A 361 8.23 33.76 13.28
C CYS A 361 9.49 33.68 14.14
N ASN A 362 9.61 34.59 15.10
CA ASN A 362 10.67 34.60 16.10
C ASN A 362 10.57 33.34 16.97
N SER A 363 11.20 32.26 16.51
CA SER A 363 11.18 30.92 17.11
C SER A 363 12.04 30.78 18.38
N ARG A 364 12.31 31.87 19.11
CA ARG A 364 13.44 31.94 20.06
C ARG A 364 13.12 31.56 21.51
N ASP A 365 11.86 31.41 21.91
CA ASP A 365 11.49 31.11 23.30
C ASP A 365 10.82 29.74 23.47
N TYR A 366 11.31 28.71 22.76
CA TYR A 366 10.90 27.33 23.00
C TYR A 366 11.62 26.79 24.25
N ASP A 367 10.89 26.53 25.34
CA ASP A 367 11.42 25.76 26.47
C ASP A 367 11.23 24.25 26.21
N PRO A 368 12.30 23.50 25.87
CA PRO A 368 12.21 22.08 25.55
C PRO A 368 11.82 21.20 26.75
N THR A 369 11.77 21.75 27.97
CA THR A 369 11.61 20.99 29.21
C THR A 369 10.16 20.61 29.54
N GLU A 370 9.14 21.39 29.16
CA GLU A 370 7.74 21.10 29.52
C GLU A 370 7.16 19.85 28.85
N PHE A 371 7.69 19.48 27.68
CA PHE A 371 7.32 18.25 26.98
C PHE A 371 8.44 17.18 27.06
N GLY A 372 9.26 17.24 28.12
CA GLY A 372 10.34 16.31 28.37
C GLY A 372 9.88 14.84 28.21
N LEU A 373 10.58 14.10 27.36
CA LEU A 373 10.47 12.64 27.29
C LEU A 373 11.02 12.04 28.60
N ASN A 374 10.16 11.89 29.60
CA ASN A 374 10.49 11.16 30.82
C ASN A 374 10.38 9.66 30.57
N LEU A 375 11.26 9.13 29.70
CA LEU A 375 11.41 7.69 29.52
C LEU A 375 11.98 7.10 30.82
N THR A 376 11.10 6.56 31.65
CA THR A 376 11.47 5.98 32.96
C THR A 376 12.18 4.63 32.84
N ILE A 377 12.04 3.95 31.70
CA ILE A 377 12.55 2.59 31.43
C ILE A 377 13.24 2.58 30.06
N PRO A 378 14.43 1.95 29.94
CA PRO A 378 15.09 1.78 28.65
C PRO A 378 14.40 0.74 27.77
N PHE A 379 14.45 0.94 26.46
CA PHE A 379 14.03 -0.02 25.44
C PHE A 379 15.12 -1.07 25.22
N ALA A 380 15.16 -2.06 26.11
CA ALA A 380 16.25 -3.03 26.19
C ALA A 380 16.47 -3.84 24.89
N VAL A 381 15.41 -4.10 24.12
CA VAL A 381 15.47 -4.97 22.93
C VAL A 381 15.20 -4.25 21.61
N LEU A 382 14.93 -2.94 21.64
CA LEU A 382 14.58 -2.19 20.44
C LEU A 382 15.77 -2.07 19.50
N ARG A 383 15.68 -2.69 18.32
CA ARG A 383 16.75 -2.69 17.32
C ARG A 383 16.53 -1.66 16.24
N ARG A 384 15.27 -1.30 15.95
CA ARG A 384 14.92 -0.41 14.84
C ARG A 384 13.91 0.66 15.26
N VAL A 385 14.25 1.90 14.95
CA VAL A 385 13.34 3.05 15.09
C VAL A 385 13.18 3.72 13.72
N ALA A 386 11.95 3.99 13.30
CA ALA A 386 11.64 4.81 12.14
C ALA A 386 10.81 6.02 12.60
N LEU A 387 11.29 7.23 12.33
CA LEU A 387 10.62 8.49 12.64
C LEU A 387 10.30 9.20 11.34
N ARG A 388 9.05 9.60 11.14
CA ARG A 388 8.61 10.34 9.95
C ARG A 388 7.73 11.52 10.37
N ALA A 389 8.22 12.73 10.25
CA ALA A 389 7.49 13.95 10.62
C ALA A 389 8.12 15.20 10.02
N THR A 390 7.54 16.36 10.37
CA THR A 390 8.15 17.67 10.12
C THR A 390 9.50 17.77 10.85
N ARG A 391 10.38 18.62 10.31
CA ARG A 391 11.72 18.88 10.85
C ARG A 391 11.68 19.19 12.34
N ASP A 392 10.82 20.10 12.77
CA ASP A 392 10.79 20.58 14.16
C ASP A 392 10.39 19.48 15.15
N ALA A 393 9.45 18.61 14.75
CA ALA A 393 9.02 17.47 15.55
C ALA A 393 10.14 16.44 15.78
N ILE A 394 11.07 16.31 14.82
CA ILE A 394 12.21 15.39 14.89
C ILE A 394 13.41 16.04 15.60
N GLY A 395 13.81 17.24 15.18
CA GLY A 395 15.04 17.91 15.61
C GLY A 395 15.14 18.09 17.12
N ALA A 396 14.08 18.62 17.74
CA ALA A 396 14.03 18.84 19.19
C ALA A 396 14.11 17.53 20.02
N ARG A 397 13.92 16.36 19.40
CA ARG A 397 13.79 15.07 20.10
C ARG A 397 14.87 14.06 19.76
N LEU A 398 15.67 14.28 18.72
CA LEU A 398 16.84 13.44 18.45
C LEU A 398 17.81 13.43 19.62
N TYR A 399 17.99 14.57 20.29
CA TYR A 399 18.79 14.70 21.52
C TYR A 399 18.39 13.72 22.64
N LEU A 400 17.17 13.21 22.63
CA LEU A 400 16.62 12.32 23.66
C LEU A 400 16.85 10.83 23.35
N ILE A 401 17.31 10.51 22.14
CA ILE A 401 17.72 9.15 21.75
C ILE A 401 19.20 8.97 22.10
N ASP A 402 19.48 8.37 23.26
CA ASP A 402 20.83 7.97 23.65
C ASP A 402 20.95 6.44 23.80
N THR A 403 22.18 5.97 23.90
CA THR A 403 22.51 4.55 24.11
C THR A 403 22.05 4.01 25.46
N THR A 404 21.75 4.86 26.44
CA THR A 404 21.21 4.45 27.74
C THR A 404 19.73 4.11 27.64
N LYS A 405 18.96 4.86 26.85
CA LYS A 405 17.54 4.64 26.59
C LYS A 405 17.31 3.56 25.55
N PHE A 406 18.23 3.39 24.60
CA PHE A 406 18.11 2.45 23.49
C PHE A 406 19.38 1.59 23.31
N PRO A 407 19.73 0.75 24.30
CA PRO A 407 21.02 0.02 24.33
C PRO A 407 21.20 -0.99 23.18
N SER A 408 20.11 -1.51 22.62
CA SER A 408 20.14 -2.49 21.53
C SER A 408 19.92 -1.89 20.14
N LEU A 409 19.88 -0.55 20.02
CA LEU A 409 19.55 0.12 18.76
C LEU A 409 20.62 -0.15 17.71
N LYS A 410 20.20 -0.73 16.57
CA LYS A 410 21.08 -1.04 15.44
C LYS A 410 20.83 -0.14 14.23
N SER A 411 19.61 0.37 14.10
CA SER A 411 19.24 1.28 13.02
C SER A 411 18.21 2.28 13.49
N CYS A 412 18.44 3.55 13.19
CA CYS A 412 17.45 4.60 13.31
C CYS A 412 17.24 5.21 11.91
N LEU A 413 16.00 5.27 11.43
CA LEU A 413 15.66 5.91 10.17
C LEU A 413 14.84 7.16 10.48
N CYS A 414 15.34 8.32 10.11
CA CYS A 414 14.58 9.57 10.15
C CYS A 414 14.22 9.95 8.72
N ASP A 415 12.93 9.96 8.39
CA ASP A 415 12.38 10.40 7.11
C ASP A 415 11.80 11.80 7.29
N ILE A 416 12.48 12.81 6.73
CA ILE A 416 12.13 14.22 6.91
C ILE A 416 11.55 14.75 5.60
N SER A 417 10.43 15.47 5.70
CA SER A 417 9.81 16.13 4.54
C SER A 417 10.75 17.20 3.93
N PRO A 418 10.86 17.32 2.58
CA PRO A 418 11.85 18.17 1.92
C PRO A 418 11.64 19.67 2.13
N ALA A 419 10.42 20.11 2.44
CA ALA A 419 10.02 21.51 2.40
C ALA A 419 10.81 22.44 3.37
N ASN A 420 11.50 21.88 4.37
CA ASN A 420 12.06 22.65 5.49
C ASN A 420 13.57 22.48 5.68
N PHE A 421 14.33 22.19 4.62
CA PHE A 421 15.74 21.78 4.76
C PHE A 421 16.77 22.90 4.98
N ASP A 422 16.43 24.17 4.70
CA ASP A 422 17.40 25.24 4.83
C ASP A 422 17.70 25.55 6.32
N GLY A 423 18.95 25.30 6.74
CA GLY A 423 19.49 25.68 8.05
C GLY A 423 19.52 24.61 9.15
N ALA A 424 19.13 23.34 8.90
CA ALA A 424 18.97 22.30 9.95
C ALA A 424 20.18 21.40 10.24
N ILE A 425 21.24 21.54 9.44
CA ILE A 425 22.30 20.54 9.32
C ILE A 425 22.99 20.19 10.67
N PRO A 426 23.25 21.13 11.60
CA PRO A 426 24.02 20.84 12.81
C PRO A 426 23.40 19.80 13.75
N ASP A 427 22.08 19.81 13.95
CA ASP A 427 21.41 18.92 14.91
C ASP A 427 21.44 17.46 14.46
N PHE A 428 21.33 17.22 13.15
CA PHE A 428 21.36 15.88 12.58
C PHE A 428 22.77 15.29 12.53
N ASP A 429 23.78 16.11 12.29
CA ASP A 429 25.17 15.67 12.33
C ASP A 429 25.57 15.31 13.76
N TYR A 430 25.23 16.14 14.75
CA TYR A 430 25.40 15.80 16.17
C TYR A 430 24.67 14.51 16.57
N ALA A 431 23.43 14.32 16.09
CA ALA A 431 22.68 13.10 16.34
C ALA A 431 23.31 11.87 15.67
N ARG A 432 23.85 12.01 14.46
CA ARG A 432 24.47 10.92 13.69
C ARG A 432 25.68 10.34 14.41
N ASP A 433 26.49 11.19 15.04
CA ASP A 433 27.68 10.77 15.77
C ASP A 433 27.34 10.02 17.06
N ARG A 434 26.20 10.33 17.68
CA ARG A 434 25.77 9.73 18.95
C ARG A 434 24.87 8.51 18.80
N ILE A 435 24.04 8.45 17.76
CA ILE A 435 23.01 7.42 17.58
C ILE A 435 23.52 6.33 16.62
N PRO A 436 23.76 5.09 17.10
CA PRO A 436 24.26 4.02 16.26
C PRO A 436 23.33 3.71 15.07
N GLY A 437 23.89 3.72 13.86
CA GLY A 437 23.16 3.35 12.65
C GLY A 437 22.06 4.35 12.25
N LEU A 438 22.12 5.59 12.72
CA LEU A 438 21.23 6.66 12.27
C LEU A 438 21.43 6.95 10.78
N LYS A 439 20.36 6.74 10.02
CA LYS A 439 20.23 7.12 8.63
C LYS A 439 19.16 8.19 8.56
N VAL A 440 19.56 9.39 8.15
CA VAL A 440 18.62 10.44 7.78
C VAL A 440 18.31 10.21 6.31
N ALA A 441 17.13 9.65 6.04
CA ALA A 441 16.56 9.74 4.73
C ALA A 441 15.93 11.13 4.63
N THR A 442 16.48 11.98 3.77
CA THR A 442 15.57 12.84 3.03
C THR A 442 14.69 11.90 2.23
N THR A 443 13.37 12.11 2.18
CA THR A 443 12.50 11.41 1.22
C THR A 443 13.18 11.55 -0.12
N SER A 444 13.88 10.47 -0.52
CA SER A 444 14.98 10.69 -1.44
C SER A 444 14.34 11.09 -2.75
N GLY A 445 14.95 12.08 -3.40
CA GLY A 445 14.68 12.37 -4.80
C GLY A 445 14.75 11.13 -5.72
N LYS A 446 15.07 9.90 -5.23
CA LYS A 446 15.16 8.62 -5.96
C LYS A 446 13.86 7.80 -6.06
N VAL A 447 12.99 7.77 -5.05
CA VAL A 447 11.61 7.22 -5.21
C VAL A 447 10.84 8.17 -6.10
N ASP A 448 10.99 9.45 -5.78
CA ASP A 448 10.81 10.56 -6.69
C ASP A 448 11.55 10.38 -8.02
N SER A 449 12.72 9.74 -8.12
CA SER A 449 13.41 9.57 -9.41
C SER A 449 12.86 8.42 -10.23
N LEU A 450 12.33 7.35 -9.64
CA LEU A 450 11.63 6.33 -10.43
C LEU A 450 10.31 6.92 -10.91
N THR A 451 9.56 7.58 -10.02
CA THR A 451 8.35 8.32 -10.37
C THR A 451 8.65 9.43 -11.39
N ARG A 452 9.71 10.24 -11.20
CA ARG A 452 10.18 11.26 -12.14
C ARG A 452 10.80 10.65 -13.40
N ARG A 453 11.39 9.46 -13.38
CA ARG A 453 11.91 8.76 -14.59
C ARG A 453 10.76 8.22 -15.40
N VAL A 454 9.74 7.65 -14.76
CA VAL A 454 8.49 7.26 -15.42
C VAL A 454 7.79 8.51 -15.96
N THR A 455 7.70 9.59 -15.17
CA THR A 455 7.14 10.87 -15.61
C THR A 455 7.98 11.53 -16.70
N ARG A 456 9.31 11.46 -16.65
CA ARG A 456 10.25 11.98 -17.67
C ARG A 456 10.17 11.14 -18.94
N TRP A 457 10.12 9.83 -18.83
CA TRP A 457 9.90 8.93 -19.96
C TRP A 457 8.55 9.22 -20.63
N ILE A 458 7.49 9.45 -19.85
CA ILE A 458 6.19 9.91 -20.36
C ILE A 458 6.35 11.26 -21.08
N ARG A 459 7.00 12.26 -20.46
CA ARG A 459 7.21 13.60 -21.05
C ARG A 459 8.11 13.58 -22.29
N GLN A 460 9.12 12.73 -22.32
CA GLN A 460 10.06 12.58 -23.44
C GLN A 460 9.38 11.89 -24.61
N ARG A 461 8.60 10.84 -24.36
CA ARG A 461 7.72 10.22 -25.36
C ARG A 461 6.71 11.21 -25.93
N ASP A 462 6.23 12.15 -25.12
CA ASP A 462 5.34 13.21 -25.57
C ASP A 462 6.05 14.27 -26.42
N ALA A 463 7.27 14.67 -26.06
CA ALA A 463 8.09 15.60 -26.84
C ALA A 463 8.46 15.01 -28.21
N GLU A 464 8.72 13.70 -28.26
CA GLU A 464 9.00 12.96 -29.50
C GLU A 464 7.73 12.72 -30.35
N GLN A 465 6.53 12.84 -29.77
CA GLN A 465 5.24 12.67 -30.45
C GLN A 465 4.48 13.98 -30.68
N ALA A 466 4.99 15.10 -30.18
CA ALA A 466 4.42 16.41 -30.45
C ALA A 466 4.85 16.82 -31.87
N PRO A 467 3.92 17.03 -32.81
CA PRO A 467 4.28 17.58 -34.11
C PRO A 467 4.86 18.99 -33.88
N GLU A 468 6.04 19.26 -34.46
CA GLU A 468 6.63 20.60 -34.50
C GLU A 468 5.57 21.57 -35.00
N ARG A 469 5.08 22.42 -34.09
CA ARG A 469 4.18 23.51 -34.42
C ARG A 469 5.03 24.63 -35.01
N ASP A 470 5.24 24.55 -36.32
CA ASP A 470 5.47 25.74 -37.12
C ASP A 470 4.19 26.10 -37.88
N ASP A 471 3.91 27.40 -37.88
CA ASP A 471 2.84 28.08 -38.59
C ASP A 471 2.61 27.51 -40.00
N TYR A 472 1.35 27.17 -40.33
CA TYR A 472 0.62 27.76 -41.45
C TYR A 472 -0.76 27.11 -41.62
N CYS A 473 -1.77 27.98 -41.78
CA CYS A 473 -3.02 27.67 -42.45
C CYS A 473 -2.74 27.26 -43.90
N ASP A 474 -3.05 26.02 -44.27
CA ASP A 474 -3.93 25.71 -45.39
C ASP A 474 -4.19 24.20 -45.47
N LYS A 475 -5.42 23.84 -45.84
CA LYS A 475 -6.00 22.48 -45.75
C LYS A 475 -5.11 21.38 -46.37
N PRO A 476 -4.89 20.25 -45.66
CA PRO A 476 -4.54 18.99 -46.30
C PRO A 476 -5.73 18.03 -46.37
N THR A 477 -5.90 17.46 -47.56
CA THR A 477 -6.68 16.26 -47.87
C THR A 477 -6.06 15.02 -47.20
N TRP A 478 -6.75 14.49 -46.18
CA TRP A 478 -6.66 13.15 -45.53
C TRP A 478 -5.43 12.78 -44.67
N PRO A 479 -5.56 11.83 -43.70
CA PRO A 479 -6.75 11.29 -43.03
C PRO A 479 -6.81 11.63 -41.51
N GLN A 480 -8.02 11.53 -40.93
CA GLN A 480 -8.30 11.77 -39.51
C GLN A 480 -7.47 10.87 -38.58
N PRO A 481 -7.12 11.34 -37.37
CA PRO A 481 -6.55 10.47 -36.34
C PRO A 481 -7.60 9.42 -35.96
N LEU A 482 -7.19 8.16 -36.07
CA LEU A 482 -7.98 6.95 -35.83
C LEU A 482 -8.87 7.06 -34.59
N ARG A 483 -10.14 7.41 -34.81
CA ARG A 483 -11.23 7.00 -33.94
C ARG A 483 -11.38 5.49 -34.14
N HIS A 484 -11.33 4.76 -33.03
CA HIS A 484 -11.43 3.30 -32.92
C HIS A 484 -10.19 2.53 -33.39
N LEU A 485 -9.45 1.97 -32.43
CA LEU A 485 -8.68 0.74 -32.70
C LEU A 485 -9.68 -0.32 -33.18
N PRO A 486 -9.51 -0.92 -34.38
CA PRO A 486 -10.35 -2.04 -34.77
C PRO A 486 -10.14 -3.20 -33.78
N GLU A 487 -11.22 -3.91 -33.49
CA GLU A 487 -11.30 -4.96 -32.46
C GLU A 487 -10.33 -6.15 -32.64
N LYS A 488 -9.53 -6.19 -33.72
CA LYS A 488 -8.39 -7.10 -33.85
C LYS A 488 -7.28 -6.38 -34.66
N PRO A 489 -6.08 -6.17 -34.10
CA PRO A 489 -4.95 -5.70 -34.90
C PRO A 489 -4.62 -6.74 -35.98
N ASP A 490 -4.42 -6.28 -37.21
CA ASP A 490 -4.03 -7.13 -38.34
C ASP A 490 -2.70 -7.85 -38.01
N PRO A 491 -2.69 -9.20 -37.96
CA PRO A 491 -1.50 -9.98 -37.64
C PRO A 491 -0.35 -9.75 -38.63
N VAL A 492 -0.64 -9.38 -39.88
CA VAL A 492 0.38 -9.06 -40.88
C VAL A 492 1.09 -7.76 -40.53
N ALA A 493 0.33 -6.70 -40.24
CA ALA A 493 0.89 -5.42 -39.80
C ALA A 493 1.66 -5.52 -38.47
N LEU A 494 1.22 -6.38 -37.54
CA LEU A 494 1.95 -6.67 -36.31
C LEU A 494 3.25 -7.43 -36.56
N SER A 495 3.24 -8.38 -37.49
CA SER A 495 4.43 -9.14 -37.89
C SER A 495 5.47 -8.26 -38.58
N GLU A 496 5.04 -7.33 -39.45
CA GLU A 496 5.95 -6.35 -40.08
C GLU A 496 6.56 -5.39 -39.06
N ARG A 497 5.77 -4.92 -38.08
CA ARG A 497 6.30 -4.06 -37.00
C ARG A 497 7.29 -4.80 -36.11
N LEU A 498 7.04 -6.08 -35.80
CA LEU A 498 8.00 -6.91 -35.09
C LEU A 498 9.28 -7.08 -35.88
N ARG A 499 9.19 -7.37 -37.19
CA ARG A 499 10.35 -7.49 -38.08
C ARG A 499 11.22 -6.23 -38.05
N HIS A 500 10.61 -5.05 -38.22
CA HIS A 500 11.35 -3.78 -38.17
C HIS A 500 11.97 -3.50 -36.79
N THR A 501 11.29 -3.90 -35.70
CA THR A 501 11.84 -3.77 -34.34
C THR A 501 13.06 -4.68 -34.16
N VAL A 502 13.01 -5.92 -34.67
CA VAL A 502 14.16 -6.85 -34.66
C VAL A 502 15.31 -6.33 -35.50
N GLU A 503 15.04 -5.79 -36.69
CA GLU A 503 16.06 -5.20 -37.56
C GLU A 503 16.77 -4.03 -36.85
N HIS A 504 16.01 -3.13 -36.23
CA HIS A 504 16.55 -2.00 -35.49
C HIS A 504 17.35 -2.43 -34.25
N LEU A 505 16.87 -3.40 -33.47
CA LEU A 505 17.60 -3.93 -32.31
C LEU A 505 18.90 -4.64 -32.72
N ASN A 506 18.92 -5.31 -33.88
CA ASN A 506 20.14 -5.94 -34.41
C ASN A 506 21.16 -4.90 -34.91
N GLU A 507 20.70 -3.83 -35.53
CA GLU A 507 21.58 -2.71 -35.90
C GLU A 507 22.16 -2.04 -34.66
N TRP A 508 21.33 -1.81 -33.65
CA TRP A 508 21.76 -1.24 -32.37
C TRP A 508 22.72 -2.17 -31.62
N TYR A 509 22.50 -3.50 -31.69
CA TYR A 509 23.42 -4.50 -31.14
C TYR A 509 24.80 -4.41 -31.78
N ARG A 510 24.86 -4.27 -33.12
CA ARG A 510 26.15 -4.13 -33.83
C ARG A 510 26.87 -2.87 -33.36
N HIS A 511 26.18 -1.74 -33.29
CA HIS A 511 26.78 -0.49 -32.81
C HIS A 511 27.25 -0.56 -31.35
N ALA A 512 26.45 -1.14 -30.45
CA ALA A 512 26.81 -1.33 -29.04
C ALA A 512 27.98 -2.32 -28.87
N SER A 513 28.01 -3.38 -29.69
CA SER A 513 29.09 -4.37 -29.70
C SER A 513 30.40 -3.77 -30.21
N ASP A 514 30.37 -3.00 -31.31
CA ASP A 514 31.53 -2.31 -31.87
C ASP A 514 32.09 -1.26 -30.90
N ALA A 515 31.20 -0.61 -30.13
CA ALA A 515 31.56 0.36 -29.09
C ALA A 515 31.96 -0.28 -27.75
N GLN A 516 31.84 -1.62 -27.60
CA GLN A 516 32.02 -2.35 -26.34
C GLN A 516 31.17 -1.80 -25.17
N ASP A 517 29.96 -1.31 -25.45
CA ASP A 517 29.05 -0.75 -24.45
C ASP A 517 28.23 -1.85 -23.77
N SER A 518 28.69 -2.30 -22.60
CA SER A 518 28.07 -3.40 -21.86
C SER A 518 26.64 -3.11 -21.41
N ASP A 519 26.30 -1.84 -21.14
CA ASP A 519 24.99 -1.46 -20.62
C ASP A 519 23.96 -1.43 -21.75
N ALA A 520 24.35 -0.94 -22.93
CA ALA A 520 23.53 -1.02 -24.14
C ALA A 520 23.27 -2.48 -24.55
N LEU A 521 24.28 -3.36 -24.46
CA LEU A 521 24.13 -4.78 -24.77
C LEU A 521 23.14 -5.50 -23.83
N VAL A 522 23.11 -5.14 -22.55
CA VAL A 522 22.12 -5.68 -21.59
C VAL A 522 20.70 -5.20 -21.94
N GLN A 523 20.53 -3.91 -22.26
CA GLN A 523 19.22 -3.36 -22.63
C GLN A 523 18.70 -3.95 -23.94
N ILE A 524 19.57 -4.19 -24.91
CA ILE A 524 19.23 -4.81 -26.19
C ILE A 524 18.81 -6.27 -25.98
N ARG A 525 19.49 -7.00 -25.09
CA ARG A 525 19.10 -8.36 -24.72
C ARG A 525 17.69 -8.40 -24.10
N GLU A 526 17.40 -7.55 -23.13
CA GLU A 526 16.07 -7.48 -22.49
C GLU A 526 14.96 -7.11 -23.51
N ALA A 527 15.27 -6.20 -24.45
CA ALA A 527 14.36 -5.82 -25.52
C ALA A 527 14.10 -6.98 -26.50
N LEU A 528 15.13 -7.75 -26.87
CA LEU A 528 15.00 -8.93 -27.73
C LEU A 528 14.19 -10.05 -27.06
N GLU A 529 14.39 -10.28 -25.76
CA GLU A 529 13.59 -11.23 -24.98
C GLU A 529 12.09 -10.83 -24.97
N SER A 530 11.78 -9.54 -24.86
CA SER A 530 10.39 -9.05 -24.97
C SER A 530 9.80 -9.21 -26.38
N VAL A 531 10.63 -9.13 -27.42
CA VAL A 531 10.22 -9.27 -28.82
C VAL A 531 9.93 -10.73 -29.17
N ASP A 532 10.74 -11.67 -28.66
CA ASP A 532 10.51 -13.11 -28.81
C ASP A 532 9.19 -13.57 -28.16
N ILE A 533 8.85 -13.02 -27.00
CA ILE A 533 7.56 -13.27 -26.35
C ILE A 533 6.40 -12.79 -27.23
N ARG A 534 6.51 -11.58 -27.81
CA ARG A 534 5.47 -11.02 -28.69
C ARG A 534 5.34 -11.79 -30.01
N LYS A 535 6.47 -12.22 -30.58
CA LYS A 535 6.50 -13.06 -31.77
C LYS A 535 5.81 -14.39 -31.52
N THR A 536 6.11 -15.04 -30.40
CA THR A 536 5.47 -16.31 -30.00
C THR A 536 3.95 -16.15 -29.83
N VAL A 537 3.49 -15.04 -29.27
CA VAL A 537 2.05 -14.73 -29.13
C VAL A 537 1.39 -14.48 -30.49
N ILE A 538 2.06 -13.78 -31.40
CA ILE A 538 1.55 -13.50 -32.75
C ILE A 538 1.53 -14.77 -33.61
N GLU A 539 2.54 -15.63 -33.50
CA GLU A 539 2.57 -16.95 -34.15
C GLU A 539 1.46 -17.86 -33.60
N ALA A 540 1.21 -17.83 -32.30
CA ALA A 540 0.09 -18.55 -31.68
C ALA A 540 -1.29 -17.99 -32.09
N TRP A 541 -1.38 -16.70 -32.42
CA TRP A 541 -2.61 -16.04 -32.89
C TRP A 541 -2.86 -16.19 -34.38
N ALA A 542 -1.82 -16.24 -35.20
CA ALA A 542 -1.93 -16.42 -36.65
C ALA A 542 -2.40 -17.82 -37.05
N GLY A 543 -2.34 -18.79 -36.12
CA GLY A 543 -2.63 -20.20 -36.39
C GLY A 543 -1.49 -20.84 -37.18
N SER A 544 -1.06 -22.03 -36.77
CA SER A 544 -0.02 -22.76 -37.49
C SER A 544 -0.51 -23.04 -38.93
N PRO A 545 0.19 -22.60 -39.99
CA PRO A 545 -0.26 -22.84 -41.37
C PRO A 545 -0.26 -24.33 -41.78
N ASP A 546 0.24 -25.23 -40.92
CA ASP A 546 0.45 -26.65 -41.22
C ASP A 546 -0.65 -27.60 -40.70
N SER A 547 -1.90 -27.16 -40.56
CA SER A 547 -3.03 -28.09 -40.33
C SER A 547 -3.94 -28.24 -41.56
N GLY A 548 -3.34 -28.33 -42.75
CA GLY A 548 -4.00 -28.71 -44.00
C GLY A 548 -3.48 -30.06 -44.50
N ASP A 549 -4.36 -31.07 -44.40
CA ASP A 549 -4.37 -32.37 -45.09
C ASP A 549 -3.13 -33.30 -44.99
N ALA A 550 -3.20 -34.20 -44.01
CA ALA A 550 -2.83 -35.62 -44.15
C ALA A 550 -3.73 -36.49 -43.25
#